data_AF-A0A820M712-F1
#
_entry.id   AF-A0A820M712-F1
#
_cell.length_a   1.000
_cell.length_b   1.000
_cell.length_c   1.000
_cell.angle_alpha   90.00
_cell.angle_beta   90.00
_cell.angle_gamma   90.00
#
_symmetry.space_group_name_H-M   'P 1'
#
loop_
_entity.id
_entity.type
_entity.pdbx_description
1 polymer ?
#
loop_
_entity_poly.entity_id
_entity_poly.type
_entity_poly.pdbx_seq_one_letter_code
_entity_poly.pdbx_strand_id
1 'polypeptide(L)'
;MDKYFDEFTIEERGGKRGDSFCDCYPDLELEVKQFVFEECSKTEATFTAGTLAIFTGNHLYELNNLKKVDQRLVRSVESCKLELRRFGAKFTANSSRPIVKYFIEREQHFYLITNDAVPQWRIPTTAPTILLYDDCDINYERNSVSAAINVGGDSYFDNQDIFSQFKRLFQLLPFENEYKNHNFVCLLDNAKTHTAADMHINDFGTTPGTRSIECYDDDGYSKGLLALAYELNVFVPKKCKLNELKLLVSEHTAFKSVSKLEKLAAEYNVKILFSSKYHCKTNPIEGYWCHSKQYIRKNADQSFQRLLTLMPEAKTNANDKHIHLKRFRRFSKTIKAYNQ
;
A
#
# COMPACT_ATOMS: atom_id res chain seq x y z
N MET A 1 -42.12 12.91 26.86
CA MET A 1 -41.19 13.10 25.73
C MET A 1 -39.82 13.21 26.39
N ASP A 2 -39.04 12.13 26.34
CA ASP A 2 -37.85 11.95 27.17
C ASP A 2 -36.76 12.95 26.81
N LYS A 3 -36.31 13.72 27.81
CA LYS A 3 -35.27 14.75 27.68
C LYS A 3 -33.91 14.23 27.17
N TYR A 4 -33.71 12.92 27.13
CA TYR A 4 -32.48 12.30 26.63
C TYR A 4 -32.43 12.18 25.10
N PHE A 5 -33.56 12.26 24.39
CA PHE A 5 -33.56 12.08 22.94
C PHE A 5 -33.21 13.36 22.17
N ASP A 6 -33.48 14.53 22.74
CA ASP A 6 -33.18 15.84 22.11
C ASP A 6 -31.69 16.19 22.09
N GLU A 7 -30.86 15.46 22.84
CA GLU A 7 -29.42 15.74 22.95
C GLU A 7 -28.65 15.32 21.67
N PHE A 8 -29.19 14.38 20.89
CA PHE A 8 -28.55 13.87 19.66
C PHE A 8 -29.02 14.55 18.37
N THR A 9 -30.19 15.19 18.39
CA THR A 9 -30.77 15.84 17.20
C THR A 9 -30.21 17.23 16.89
N ILE A 10 -29.32 17.78 17.74
CA ILE A 10 -28.79 19.16 17.64
C ILE A 10 -27.30 19.21 17.18
N GLU A 11 -26.72 18.12 16.69
CA GLU A 11 -25.28 18.09 16.32
C GLU A 11 -24.98 18.61 14.89
N GLU A 12 -25.00 19.94 14.70
CA GLU A 12 -24.37 20.59 13.53
C GLU A 12 -22.86 20.88 13.72
N ARG A 13 -22.21 20.41 14.78
CA ARG A 13 -20.76 20.63 14.97
C ARG A 13 -20.05 19.41 15.55
N GLY A 14 -19.04 18.95 14.82
CA GLY A 14 -18.10 17.91 15.23
C GLY A 14 -17.32 18.27 16.50
N GLY A 15 -17.96 18.06 17.65
CA GLY A 15 -17.34 18.08 18.96
C GLY A 15 -16.76 16.70 19.29
N LYS A 16 -15.49 16.68 19.73
CA LYS A 16 -14.86 15.52 20.34
C LYS A 16 -15.52 15.25 21.70
N ARG A 17 -16.57 14.43 21.75
CA ARG A 17 -16.92 13.63 22.94
C ARG A 17 -16.79 12.15 22.55
N GLY A 18 -16.22 11.38 23.47
CA GLY A 18 -15.32 10.26 23.19
C GLY A 18 -15.97 8.94 22.77
N ASP A 19 -17.29 8.87 22.67
CA ASP A 19 -17.99 7.63 22.41
C ASP A 19 -18.74 7.76 21.09
N SER A 20 -18.39 6.92 20.12
CA SER A 20 -19.18 6.79 18.91
C SER A 20 -20.58 6.31 19.25
N PHE A 21 -21.55 6.61 18.39
CA PHE A 21 -22.92 6.11 18.55
C PHE A 21 -22.98 4.59 18.79
N CYS A 22 -22.09 3.82 18.17
CA CYS A 22 -21.94 2.39 18.38
C CYS A 22 -21.41 2.03 19.78
N ASP A 23 -20.57 2.87 20.38
CA ASP A 23 -20.05 2.67 21.73
C ASP A 23 -21.17 2.84 22.79
N CYS A 24 -22.22 3.61 22.49
CA CYS A 24 -23.41 3.72 23.33
C CYS A 24 -24.42 2.57 23.15
N TYR A 25 -24.34 1.85 22.02
CA TYR A 25 -25.28 0.77 21.67
C TYR A 25 -24.52 -0.44 21.06
N PRO A 26 -23.81 -1.23 21.89
CA PRO A 26 -22.96 -2.32 21.41
C PRO A 26 -23.74 -3.43 20.68
N ASP A 27 -24.97 -3.72 21.12
CA ASP A 27 -25.83 -4.70 20.47
C ASP A 27 -26.23 -4.24 19.05
N LEU A 28 -26.60 -2.96 18.93
CA LEU A 28 -26.89 -2.32 17.63
C LEU A 28 -25.65 -2.30 16.73
N GLU A 29 -24.44 -2.12 17.28
CA GLU A 29 -23.20 -2.18 16.48
C GLU A 29 -22.99 -3.55 15.83
N LEU A 30 -23.23 -4.64 16.56
CA LEU A 30 -23.07 -5.99 16.03
C LEU A 30 -24.04 -6.24 14.87
N GLU A 31 -25.29 -5.84 15.03
CA GLU A 31 -26.34 -5.99 14.01
C GLU A 31 -26.10 -5.10 12.79
N VAL A 32 -25.65 -3.86 13.01
CA VAL A 32 -25.23 -2.95 11.94
C VAL A 32 -24.06 -3.53 11.15
N LYS A 33 -23.05 -4.12 11.80
CA LYS A 33 -21.92 -4.77 11.10
C LYS A 33 -22.39 -5.96 10.28
N GLN A 34 -23.27 -6.78 10.83
CA GLN A 34 -23.85 -7.93 10.14
C GLN A 34 -24.65 -7.49 8.90
N PHE A 35 -25.49 -6.46 9.04
CA PHE A 35 -26.24 -5.87 7.93
C PHE A 35 -25.33 -5.36 6.82
N VAL A 36 -24.28 -4.60 7.16
CA VAL A 36 -23.29 -4.12 6.18
C VAL A 36 -22.63 -5.29 5.45
N PHE A 37 -22.27 -6.35 6.16
CA PHE A 37 -21.68 -7.54 5.56
C PHE A 37 -22.62 -8.26 4.59
N GLU A 38 -23.88 -8.42 4.96
CA GLU A 38 -24.91 -9.06 4.13
C GLU A 38 -25.20 -8.24 2.86
N GLU A 39 -25.42 -6.93 3.01
CA GLU A 39 -25.67 -6.03 1.87
C GLU A 39 -24.47 -5.98 0.92
N CYS A 40 -23.24 -5.93 1.46
CA CYS A 40 -22.03 -5.94 0.63
C CYS A 40 -21.76 -7.30 -0.03
N SER A 41 -22.42 -8.37 0.43
CA SER A 41 -22.29 -9.71 -0.15
C SER A 41 -23.28 -9.98 -1.29
N LYS A 42 -24.28 -9.11 -1.47
CA LYS A 42 -25.24 -9.20 -2.58
C LYS A 42 -24.57 -8.92 -3.92
N THR A 43 -25.10 -9.55 -4.98
CA THR A 43 -24.62 -9.34 -6.35
C THR A 43 -25.00 -7.97 -6.92
N GLU A 44 -26.05 -7.35 -6.38
CA GLU A 44 -26.54 -6.04 -6.77
C GLU A 44 -25.89 -4.94 -5.93
N ALA A 45 -25.25 -3.96 -6.57
CA ALA A 45 -24.53 -2.87 -5.89
C ALA A 45 -25.48 -1.72 -5.48
N THR A 46 -26.53 -2.02 -4.73
CA THR A 46 -27.55 -1.04 -4.30
C THR A 46 -27.31 -0.46 -2.89
N PHE A 47 -26.33 -1.00 -2.16
CA PHE A 47 -25.99 -0.55 -0.82
C PHE A 47 -25.38 0.87 -0.81
N THR A 48 -25.95 1.76 0.00
CA THR A 48 -25.45 3.14 0.19
C THR A 48 -25.35 3.49 1.68
N ALA A 49 -24.61 4.55 2.02
CA ALA A 49 -24.60 5.09 3.39
C ALA A 49 -25.99 5.57 3.85
N GLY A 50 -26.88 5.96 2.92
CA GLY A 50 -28.28 6.26 3.22
C GLY A 50 -29.06 5.00 3.63
N THR A 51 -28.82 3.87 2.96
CA THR A 51 -29.39 2.57 3.32
C THR A 51 -29.00 2.19 4.76
N LEU A 52 -27.73 2.38 5.12
CA LEU A 52 -27.24 2.16 6.48
C LEU A 52 -27.89 3.10 7.51
N ALA A 53 -28.05 4.38 7.18
CA ALA A 53 -28.70 5.34 8.08
C ALA A 53 -30.16 4.99 8.36
N ILE A 54 -30.88 4.51 7.34
CA ILE A 54 -32.28 4.05 7.48
C ILE A 54 -32.35 2.79 8.35
N PHE A 55 -31.49 1.80 8.06
CA PHE A 55 -31.42 0.55 8.84
C PHE A 55 -31.15 0.83 10.32
N THR A 56 -30.10 1.59 10.61
CA THR A 56 -29.67 1.94 11.97
C THR A 56 -30.78 2.69 12.72
N GLY A 57 -31.48 3.61 12.05
CA GLY A 57 -32.59 4.34 12.64
C GLY A 57 -33.76 3.42 13.01
N ASN A 58 -34.20 2.57 12.08
CA ASN A 58 -35.32 1.65 12.33
C ASN A 58 -35.00 0.68 13.48
N HIS A 59 -33.80 0.10 13.46
CA HIS A 59 -33.39 -0.88 14.48
C HIS A 59 -33.27 -0.27 15.88
N LEU A 60 -32.81 0.98 15.99
CA LEU A 60 -32.78 1.68 17.28
C LEU A 60 -34.19 1.87 17.86
N TYR A 61 -35.17 2.25 17.04
CA TYR A 61 -36.56 2.40 17.49
C TYR A 61 -37.15 1.05 17.96
N GLU A 62 -36.85 -0.03 17.24
CA GLU A 62 -37.27 -1.39 17.61
C GLU A 62 -36.67 -1.84 18.94
N LEU A 63 -35.36 -1.68 19.14
CA LEU A 63 -34.67 -2.04 20.39
C LEU A 63 -35.23 -1.29 21.61
N ASN A 64 -35.71 -0.06 21.43
CA ASN A 64 -36.27 0.76 22.52
C ASN A 64 -37.80 0.67 22.62
N ASN A 65 -38.46 -0.14 21.79
CA ASN A 65 -39.92 -0.23 21.71
C ASN A 65 -40.61 1.13 21.51
N LEU A 66 -39.99 2.00 20.70
CA LEU A 66 -40.45 3.35 20.41
C LEU A 66 -41.08 3.40 19.00
N LYS A 67 -42.15 4.19 18.84
CA LYS A 67 -42.72 4.46 17.51
C LYS A 67 -42.00 5.65 16.87
N LYS A 68 -41.47 5.45 15.67
CA LYS A 68 -40.88 6.52 14.87
C LYS A 68 -41.96 7.54 14.47
N VAL A 69 -41.82 8.79 14.91
CA VAL A 69 -42.84 9.84 14.75
C VAL A 69 -42.60 10.71 13.49
N ASP A 70 -41.36 10.76 13.00
CA ASP A 70 -40.98 11.53 11.82
C ASP A 70 -40.10 10.73 10.84
N GLN A 71 -39.85 11.30 9.66
CA GLN A 71 -38.93 10.73 8.67
C GLN A 71 -37.47 11.10 8.92
N ARG A 72 -37.13 11.73 10.06
CA ARG A 72 -35.75 12.13 10.31
C ARG A 72 -34.89 10.89 10.53
N LEU A 73 -33.65 10.98 10.06
CA LEU A 73 -32.66 9.94 10.29
C LEU A 73 -32.06 10.15 11.68
N VAL A 74 -31.98 9.07 12.46
CA VAL A 74 -31.29 9.06 13.75
C VAL A 74 -29.79 9.37 13.56
N ARG A 75 -29.23 8.96 12.42
CA ARG A 75 -27.85 9.22 12.01
C ARG A 75 -27.85 9.90 10.65
N SER A 76 -27.05 10.96 10.51
CA SER A 76 -26.83 11.56 9.19
C SER A 76 -26.08 10.59 8.27
N VAL A 77 -26.26 10.76 6.95
CA VAL A 77 -25.53 9.98 5.94
C VAL A 77 -24.02 10.12 6.12
N GLU A 78 -23.56 11.31 6.52
CA GLU A 78 -22.16 11.66 6.81
C GLU A 78 -21.61 10.88 8.00
N SER A 79 -22.39 10.76 9.07
CA SER A 79 -22.03 9.94 10.24
C SER A 79 -21.92 8.45 9.86
N CYS A 80 -22.84 7.94 9.05
CA CYS A 80 -22.77 6.56 8.56
C CYS A 80 -21.57 6.32 7.61
N LYS A 81 -21.11 7.33 6.84
CA LYS A 81 -19.85 7.23 6.09
C LYS A 81 -18.64 7.07 7.03
N LEU A 82 -18.64 7.73 8.18
CA LEU A 82 -17.57 7.58 9.18
C LEU A 82 -17.60 6.19 9.83
N GLU A 83 -18.79 5.67 10.15
CA GLU A 83 -18.97 4.30 10.67
C GLU A 83 -18.49 3.26 9.66
N LEU A 84 -18.90 3.39 8.40
CA LEU A 84 -18.43 2.52 7.33
C LEU A 84 -16.89 2.52 7.25
N ARG A 85 -16.23 3.68 7.40
CA ARG A 85 -14.76 3.73 7.49
C ARG A 85 -14.21 2.99 8.71
N ARG A 86 -14.87 3.09 9.88
CA ARG A 86 -14.49 2.33 11.09
C ARG A 86 -14.67 0.83 10.90
N PHE A 87 -15.69 0.40 10.16
CA PHE A 87 -15.89 -1.00 9.76
C PHE A 87 -14.96 -1.47 8.62
N GLY A 88 -14.07 -0.59 8.14
CA GLY A 88 -13.06 -0.92 7.14
C GLY A 88 -13.46 -0.60 5.69
N ALA A 89 -14.61 0.03 5.45
CA ALA A 89 -15.00 0.51 4.13
C ALA A 89 -14.07 1.65 3.66
N LYS A 90 -13.61 1.55 2.41
CA LYS A 90 -12.75 2.57 1.79
C LYS A 90 -13.50 3.23 0.65
N PHE A 91 -13.92 4.48 0.85
CA PHE A 91 -14.44 5.32 -0.20
C PHE A 91 -13.27 5.83 -1.03
N THR A 92 -13.10 5.33 -2.25
CA THR A 92 -12.03 5.81 -3.13
C THR A 92 -12.36 7.21 -3.62
N ALA A 93 -11.72 8.24 -3.05
CA ALA A 93 -11.52 9.50 -3.75
C ALA A 93 -10.51 9.24 -4.87
N ASN A 94 -10.97 9.35 -6.11
CA ASN A 94 -10.18 9.11 -7.31
C ASN A 94 -9.72 10.46 -7.87
N SER A 95 -8.41 10.75 -7.82
CA SER A 95 -7.69 11.59 -8.80
C SER A 95 -6.22 11.72 -8.39
N SER A 96 -5.32 11.62 -9.38
CA SER A 96 -3.85 11.63 -9.32
C SER A 96 -3.16 10.29 -8.99
N ARG A 97 -2.78 9.52 -10.04
CA ARG A 97 -1.92 8.33 -9.90
C ARG A 97 -0.85 8.24 -11.01
N PRO A 98 0.45 8.32 -10.69
CA PRO A 98 1.56 8.28 -11.67
C PRO A 98 1.72 6.95 -12.44
N ILE A 99 1.36 5.82 -11.84
CA ILE A 99 1.54 4.48 -12.44
C ILE A 99 0.70 4.28 -13.70
N VAL A 100 -0.52 4.78 -13.65
CA VAL A 100 -1.50 4.65 -14.74
C VAL A 100 -0.97 5.32 -16.00
N LYS A 101 -0.47 6.56 -15.86
CA LYS A 101 0.09 7.34 -16.96
C LYS A 101 1.29 6.64 -17.64
N TYR A 102 2.19 6.05 -16.85
CA TYR A 102 3.38 5.37 -17.38
C TYR A 102 3.07 4.18 -18.30
N PHE A 103 2.08 3.35 -17.93
CA PHE A 103 1.71 2.19 -18.75
C PHE A 103 0.88 2.57 -19.98
N ILE A 104 0.05 3.61 -19.87
CA ILE A 104 -0.74 4.14 -21.00
C ILE A 104 0.17 4.68 -22.10
N GLU A 105 1.15 5.51 -21.73
CA GLU A 105 2.04 6.17 -22.71
C GLU A 105 2.97 5.20 -23.46
N ARG A 106 3.06 3.95 -23.01
CA ARG A 106 4.00 2.95 -23.52
C ARG A 106 3.33 1.63 -23.95
N GLU A 107 2.04 1.61 -24.25
CA GLU A 107 1.31 0.37 -24.61
C GLU A 107 1.98 -0.44 -25.75
N GLN A 108 2.74 0.20 -26.64
CA GLN A 108 3.50 -0.45 -27.72
C GLN A 108 4.88 -1.01 -27.32
N HIS A 109 5.33 -0.79 -26.09
CA HIS A 109 6.69 -1.16 -25.61
C HIS A 109 6.70 -2.37 -24.66
N PHE A 110 5.54 -3.01 -24.48
CA PHE A 110 5.37 -4.17 -23.60
C PHE A 110 4.87 -5.38 -24.36
N TYR A 111 5.24 -6.58 -23.89
CA TYR A 111 4.72 -7.83 -24.42
C TYR A 111 3.23 -7.99 -24.04
N LEU A 112 2.37 -8.00 -25.06
CA LEU A 112 0.92 -8.23 -24.90
C LEU A 112 0.62 -9.69 -25.17
N ILE A 113 0.41 -10.47 -24.10
CA ILE A 113 0.01 -11.87 -24.24
C ILE A 113 -1.48 -11.89 -24.61
N THR A 114 -1.79 -12.31 -25.84
CA THR A 114 -3.14 -12.44 -26.36
C THR A 114 -3.91 -13.58 -25.67
N ASN A 115 -5.24 -13.60 -25.83
CA ASN A 115 -6.14 -14.58 -25.21
C ASN A 115 -6.04 -15.99 -25.83
N ASP A 116 -5.13 -16.19 -26.77
CA ASP A 116 -4.97 -17.46 -27.47
C ASP A 116 -4.39 -18.49 -26.49
N ALA A 117 -4.79 -19.75 -26.64
CA ALA A 117 -4.36 -20.86 -25.77
C ALA A 117 -2.83 -21.08 -25.78
N VAL A 118 -2.12 -20.42 -26.70
CA VAL A 118 -0.66 -20.36 -26.78
C VAL A 118 -0.25 -18.88 -26.75
N PRO A 119 0.56 -18.42 -25.77
CA PRO A 119 1.09 -17.07 -25.74
C PRO A 119 1.82 -16.75 -27.06
N GLN A 120 1.32 -15.81 -27.84
CA GLN A 120 2.05 -15.32 -29.01
C GLN A 120 2.93 -14.13 -28.62
N TRP A 121 4.22 -14.25 -28.89
CA TRP A 121 5.20 -13.18 -28.73
C TRP A 121 4.99 -12.15 -29.83
N ARG A 122 4.57 -10.93 -29.47
CA ARG A 122 4.72 -9.77 -30.37
C ARG A 122 6.01 -9.05 -30.00
N ILE A 123 6.97 -9.08 -30.91
CA ILE A 123 8.25 -8.39 -30.76
C ILE A 123 7.98 -6.89 -30.89
N PRO A 124 8.30 -6.05 -29.89
CA PRO A 124 8.15 -4.61 -30.02
C PRO A 124 9.10 -4.07 -31.10
N THR A 125 8.68 -2.99 -31.77
CA THR A 125 9.46 -2.32 -32.84
C THR A 125 10.65 -1.52 -32.32
N THR A 126 10.77 -1.38 -30.99
CA THR A 126 11.85 -0.70 -30.27
C THR A 126 12.28 -1.53 -29.05
N ALA A 127 13.35 -1.13 -28.34
CA ALA A 127 13.96 -1.89 -27.26
C ALA A 127 12.92 -2.40 -26.22
N PRO A 128 12.76 -3.72 -26.05
CA PRO A 128 11.70 -4.30 -25.23
C PRO A 128 11.87 -3.94 -23.74
N THR A 129 10.76 -3.65 -23.06
CA THR A 129 10.75 -3.45 -21.60
C THR A 129 10.23 -4.72 -20.91
N ILE A 130 11.08 -5.39 -20.14
CA ILE A 130 10.73 -6.50 -19.25
C ILE A 130 10.29 -5.95 -17.89
N LEU A 131 9.13 -6.42 -17.45
CA LEU A 131 8.70 -6.31 -16.06
C LEU A 131 9.34 -7.48 -15.30
N LEU A 132 10.28 -7.19 -14.40
CA LEU A 132 10.94 -8.23 -13.63
C LEU A 132 10.01 -8.80 -12.59
N TYR A 133 9.97 -10.12 -12.58
CA TYR A 133 9.36 -10.95 -11.57
C TYR A 133 10.38 -12.04 -11.25
N ASP A 134 10.68 -12.23 -9.96
CA ASP A 134 11.64 -13.22 -9.49
C ASP A 134 11.09 -14.64 -9.74
N ASP A 135 11.68 -15.31 -10.72
CA ASP A 135 11.47 -16.72 -11.02
C ASP A 135 12.80 -17.47 -10.95
N CYS A 136 13.39 -17.63 -9.76
CA CYS A 136 14.60 -18.47 -9.63
C CYS A 136 14.27 -19.90 -9.17
N ASP A 137 14.53 -20.90 -10.03
CA ASP A 137 14.74 -22.28 -9.62
C ASP A 137 15.74 -22.34 -8.46
N ILE A 138 15.37 -23.01 -7.36
CA ILE A 138 16.25 -23.12 -6.18
C ILE A 138 16.81 -24.53 -6.14
N ASN A 139 17.95 -24.71 -6.80
CA ASN A 139 19.07 -25.41 -6.17
C ASN A 139 19.87 -24.35 -5.39
N TYR A 140 20.26 -24.67 -4.16
CA TYR A 140 21.03 -23.75 -3.31
C TYR A 140 22.44 -23.56 -3.88
N GLU A 141 22.59 -22.66 -4.86
CA GLU A 141 23.89 -22.30 -5.42
C GLU A 141 24.40 -20.99 -4.82
N ARG A 142 25.70 -20.97 -4.53
CA ARG A 142 26.45 -19.78 -4.15
C ARG A 142 26.23 -18.76 -5.28
N ASN A 143 25.44 -17.70 -5.02
CA ASN A 143 25.03 -16.60 -5.91
C ASN A 143 23.52 -16.48 -6.25
N SER A 144 22.61 -17.28 -5.67
CA SER A 144 21.15 -17.06 -5.85
C SER A 144 20.58 -15.89 -5.03
N VAL A 145 19.51 -15.23 -5.51
CA VAL A 145 18.74 -14.23 -4.71
C VAL A 145 18.00 -14.97 -3.60
N SER A 146 18.66 -15.18 -2.47
CA SER A 146 18.07 -15.82 -1.29
C SER A 146 17.82 -14.77 -0.22
N ALA A 147 16.56 -14.65 0.21
CA ALA A 147 16.22 -13.93 1.43
C ALA A 147 16.71 -14.73 2.64
N ALA A 148 17.44 -14.10 3.56
CA ALA A 148 17.86 -14.73 4.80
C ALA A 148 16.68 -14.76 5.78
N ILE A 149 16.33 -15.94 6.30
CA ILE A 149 15.38 -16.08 7.41
C ILE A 149 16.20 -16.27 8.68
N ASN A 150 16.18 -15.29 9.57
CA ASN A 150 16.78 -15.42 10.89
C ASN A 150 15.83 -16.18 11.82
N VAL A 151 16.04 -17.49 11.94
CA VAL A 151 15.25 -18.35 12.85
C VAL A 151 15.53 -17.93 14.29
N GLY A 152 14.51 -17.51 15.03
CA GLY A 152 14.59 -17.11 16.45
C GLY A 152 14.71 -15.60 16.71
N GLY A 153 14.78 -14.77 15.66
CA GLY A 153 14.65 -13.30 15.75
C GLY A 153 13.27 -12.80 15.32
N ASP A 154 13.03 -11.50 15.50
CA ASP A 154 11.86 -10.88 14.87
C ASP A 154 12.02 -10.97 13.34
N SER A 155 10.99 -11.47 12.67
CA SER A 155 11.08 -11.95 11.28
C SER A 155 10.81 -10.86 10.24
N TYR A 156 10.81 -9.60 10.67
CA TYR A 156 10.62 -8.44 9.81
C TYR A 156 11.95 -8.02 9.18
N PHE A 157 11.92 -7.75 7.88
CA PHE A 157 13.03 -7.10 7.19
C PHE A 157 13.07 -5.61 7.52
N ASP A 158 14.24 -5.13 7.92
CA ASP A 158 14.46 -3.70 8.06
C ASP A 158 14.82 -3.05 6.70
N ASN A 159 15.07 -1.74 6.71
CA ASN A 159 15.41 -1.02 5.48
C ASN A 159 16.73 -1.51 4.84
N GLN A 160 17.70 -1.94 5.65
CA GLN A 160 19.00 -2.42 5.17
C GLN A 160 18.90 -3.83 4.60
N ASP A 161 18.09 -4.68 5.21
CA ASP A 161 17.80 -6.02 4.69
C ASP A 161 17.17 -5.93 3.30
N ILE A 162 16.13 -5.11 3.16
CA ILE A 162 15.47 -4.85 1.87
C ILE A 162 16.47 -4.29 0.86
N PHE A 163 17.22 -3.24 1.24
CA PHE A 163 18.18 -2.60 0.33
C PHE A 163 19.24 -3.58 -0.16
N SER A 164 19.77 -4.43 0.73
CA SER A 164 20.78 -5.44 0.40
C SER A 164 20.22 -6.52 -0.53
N GLN A 165 18.98 -6.98 -0.31
CA GLN A 165 18.31 -7.94 -1.19
C GLN A 165 18.12 -7.38 -2.59
N PHE A 166 17.62 -6.15 -2.72
CA PHE A 166 17.44 -5.51 -4.02
C PHE A 166 18.76 -5.20 -4.72
N LYS A 167 19.79 -4.77 -3.98
CA LYS A 167 21.13 -4.54 -4.55
C LYS A 167 21.67 -5.82 -5.16
N ARG A 168 21.55 -6.94 -4.44
CA ARG A 168 21.95 -8.25 -4.94
C ARG A 168 21.13 -8.68 -6.16
N LEU A 169 19.81 -8.51 -6.13
CA LEU A 169 18.94 -8.78 -7.27
C LEU A 169 19.41 -7.98 -8.50
N PHE A 170 19.60 -6.67 -8.37
CA PHE A 170 19.99 -5.82 -9.49
C PHE A 170 21.39 -6.11 -10.02
N GLN A 171 22.30 -6.56 -9.17
CA GLN A 171 23.61 -7.04 -9.60
C GLN A 171 23.53 -8.30 -10.46
N LEU A 172 22.53 -9.16 -10.26
CA LEU A 172 22.40 -10.42 -11.01
C LEU A 172 21.77 -10.23 -12.40
N LEU A 173 20.85 -9.28 -12.54
CA LEU A 173 20.11 -9.04 -13.79
C LEU A 173 20.99 -8.91 -15.06
N PRO A 174 22.15 -8.21 -15.05
CA PRO A 174 22.98 -8.06 -16.24
C PRO A 174 23.71 -9.35 -16.65
N PHE A 175 23.86 -10.31 -15.75
CA PHE A 175 24.56 -11.58 -16.00
C PHE A 175 23.65 -12.64 -16.63
N GLU A 176 22.34 -12.46 -16.53
CA GLU A 176 21.37 -13.37 -17.12
C GLU A 176 21.26 -13.10 -18.64
N ASN A 177 21.83 -14.00 -19.43
CA ASN A 177 21.85 -13.89 -20.89
C ASN A 177 20.45 -13.75 -21.50
N GLU A 178 19.44 -14.39 -20.89
CA GLU A 178 18.04 -14.31 -21.32
C GLU A 178 17.46 -12.89 -21.24
N TYR A 179 17.99 -12.06 -20.35
CA TYR A 179 17.51 -10.70 -20.13
C TYR A 179 18.39 -9.63 -20.77
N LYS A 180 19.42 -10.03 -21.51
CA LYS A 180 20.29 -9.10 -22.23
C LYS A 180 19.45 -8.20 -23.17
N ASN A 181 19.73 -6.90 -23.14
CA ASN A 181 19.05 -5.85 -23.92
C ASN A 181 17.60 -5.52 -23.53
N HIS A 182 17.14 -5.96 -22.35
CA HIS A 182 15.82 -5.59 -21.86
C HIS A 182 15.89 -4.43 -20.87
N ASN A 183 14.87 -3.55 -20.89
CA ASN A 183 14.68 -2.56 -19.85
C ASN A 183 13.92 -3.17 -18.68
N PHE A 184 14.37 -2.94 -17.46
CA PHE A 184 13.77 -3.58 -16.29
C PHE A 184 12.83 -2.66 -15.54
N VAL A 185 11.65 -3.18 -15.19
CA VAL A 185 10.70 -2.51 -14.29
C VAL A 185 10.43 -3.43 -13.11
N CYS A 186 10.53 -2.90 -11.89
CA CYS A 186 10.21 -3.58 -10.65
C CYS A 186 8.94 -2.98 -10.04
N LEU A 187 7.93 -3.83 -9.80
CA LEU A 187 6.66 -3.43 -9.21
C LEU A 187 6.64 -3.84 -7.74
N LEU A 188 6.56 -2.86 -6.84
CA LEU A 188 6.60 -3.05 -5.39
C LEU A 188 5.29 -2.60 -4.75
N ASP A 189 4.99 -3.08 -3.54
CA ASP A 189 4.00 -2.44 -2.70
C ASP A 189 4.57 -1.17 -2.04
N ASN A 190 3.69 -0.26 -1.64
CA ASN A 190 4.07 1.02 -1.02
C ASN A 190 4.23 0.86 0.50
N ALA A 191 5.10 -0.06 0.90
CA ALA A 191 5.52 -0.28 2.28
C ALA A 191 6.51 0.82 2.71
N LYS A 192 6.50 1.16 4.01
CA LYS A 192 7.42 2.18 4.57
C LYS A 192 8.89 1.84 4.31
N THR A 193 9.23 0.55 4.32
CA THR A 193 10.59 0.06 4.07
C THR A 193 11.02 0.25 2.61
N HIS A 194 10.09 0.13 1.65
CA HIS A 194 10.36 0.34 0.23
C HIS A 194 10.43 1.83 -0.16
N THR A 195 9.69 2.68 0.57
CA THR A 195 9.64 4.12 0.34
C THR A 195 10.51 4.92 1.29
N ALA A 196 11.41 4.27 2.03
CA ALA A 196 12.30 4.96 2.95
C ALA A 196 13.19 5.93 2.16
N ALA A 197 13.16 7.21 2.54
CA ALA A 197 14.06 8.22 2.01
C ALA A 197 15.44 8.10 2.67
N ASP A 198 16.47 8.66 2.04
CA ASP A 198 17.79 8.78 2.67
C ASP A 198 17.75 9.70 3.89
N MET A 199 16.99 10.80 3.79
CA MET A 199 16.85 11.82 4.81
C MET A 199 15.43 12.39 4.73
N HIS A 200 14.75 12.54 5.87
CA HIS A 200 13.48 13.25 5.94
C HIS A 200 13.69 14.60 6.65
N ILE A 201 13.12 15.69 6.11
CA ILE A 201 13.24 17.03 6.72
C ILE A 201 12.74 17.08 8.17
N ASN A 202 11.79 16.20 8.51
CA ASN A 202 11.24 16.08 9.86
C ASN A 202 12.13 15.27 10.83
N ASP A 203 13.17 14.58 10.34
CA ASP A 203 14.18 13.96 11.21
C ASP A 203 15.02 15.05 11.91
N PHE A 204 15.01 16.26 11.36
CA PHE A 204 15.58 17.46 11.96
C PHE A 204 14.53 18.15 12.86
N GLY A 205 14.68 17.96 14.17
CA GLY A 205 13.99 18.79 15.17
C GLY A 205 13.06 18.08 16.15
N THR A 206 13.32 16.83 16.53
CA THR A 206 12.68 16.26 17.72
C THR A 206 13.58 16.45 18.95
N THR A 207 12.92 16.67 20.09
CA THR A 207 13.49 16.87 21.42
C THR A 207 14.68 15.92 21.69
N PRO A 208 15.68 16.32 22.49
CA PRO A 208 16.79 15.44 22.86
C PRO A 208 16.26 14.08 23.36
N GLY A 209 16.72 12.98 22.75
CA GLY A 209 16.36 11.61 23.12
C GLY A 209 15.57 10.78 22.07
N THR A 210 15.04 11.38 21.01
CA THR A 210 14.41 10.63 19.89
C THR A 210 15.26 10.74 18.63
N ARG A 211 15.98 9.66 18.25
CA ARG A 211 16.76 9.46 16.99
C ARG A 211 16.91 10.72 16.11
N SER A 212 17.52 11.75 16.64
CA SER A 212 17.68 13.04 15.98
C SER A 212 19.16 13.19 15.65
N ILE A 213 19.45 13.65 14.44
CA ILE A 213 20.79 14.08 14.09
C ILE A 213 21.03 15.32 14.96
N GLU A 214 21.81 15.16 16.03
CA GLU A 214 22.07 16.22 17.02
C GLU A 214 22.72 17.40 16.32
N CYS A 215 21.99 18.50 16.19
CA CYS A 215 22.52 19.73 15.58
C CYS A 215 21.99 20.97 16.29
N TYR A 216 22.20 21.10 17.60
CA TYR A 216 21.83 22.30 18.35
C TYR A 216 23.07 23.06 18.81
N ASP A 217 23.00 24.39 18.85
CA ASP A 217 23.98 25.20 19.58
C ASP A 217 23.63 25.33 21.06
N ASP A 218 24.54 25.96 21.81
CA ASP A 218 24.44 26.16 23.26
C ASP A 218 23.20 26.98 23.67
N ASP A 219 22.55 27.66 22.72
CA ASP A 219 21.33 28.45 22.91
C ASP A 219 20.05 27.68 22.49
N GLY A 220 20.18 26.42 22.06
CA GLY A 220 19.05 25.56 21.67
C GLY A 220 18.53 25.80 20.24
N TYR A 221 19.23 26.56 19.40
CA TYR A 221 18.87 26.74 17.99
C TYR A 221 19.46 25.63 17.12
N SER A 222 18.68 25.14 16.16
CA SER A 222 19.10 24.04 15.28
C SER A 222 20.18 24.51 14.28
N LYS A 223 21.46 24.54 14.67
CA LYS A 223 22.60 24.84 13.78
C LYS A 223 22.65 23.97 12.53
N GLY A 224 22.15 22.74 12.60
CA GLY A 224 22.27 21.77 11.50
C GLY A 224 21.51 22.12 10.24
N LEU A 225 20.26 22.58 10.36
CA LEU A 225 19.43 22.81 9.18
C LEU A 225 19.88 24.05 8.38
N LEU A 226 20.41 25.06 9.07
CA LEU A 226 20.94 26.27 8.44
C LEU A 226 22.30 25.99 7.76
N ALA A 227 23.20 25.25 8.42
CA ALA A 227 24.45 24.80 7.83
C ALA A 227 24.19 23.93 6.59
N LEU A 228 23.26 22.97 6.70
CA LEU A 228 22.86 22.11 5.58
C LEU A 228 22.23 22.91 4.43
N ALA A 229 21.41 23.93 4.73
CA ALA A 229 20.89 24.82 3.70
C ALA A 229 22.01 25.53 2.93
N TYR A 230 23.06 25.99 3.63
CA TYR A 230 24.23 26.59 2.98
C TYR A 230 25.06 25.56 2.19
N GLU A 231 25.28 24.36 2.71
CA GLU A 231 25.97 23.28 2.00
C GLU A 231 25.24 22.89 0.70
N LEU A 232 23.91 22.91 0.73
CA LEU A 232 23.05 22.65 -0.42
C LEU A 232 22.84 23.89 -1.31
N ASN A 233 23.52 25.00 -1.03
CA ASN A 233 23.40 26.27 -1.77
C ASN A 233 21.94 26.80 -1.85
N VAL A 234 21.12 26.55 -0.82
CA VAL A 234 19.77 27.09 -0.69
C VAL A 234 19.86 28.52 -0.14
N PHE A 235 19.23 29.47 -0.81
CA PHE A 235 19.17 30.86 -0.33
C PHE A 235 18.29 30.96 0.92
N VAL A 236 18.89 31.38 2.04
CA VAL A 236 18.17 31.57 3.32
C VAL A 236 18.10 33.06 3.68
N PRO A 237 16.89 33.64 3.84
CA PRO A 237 16.74 35.02 4.30
C PRO A 237 17.34 35.24 5.69
N LYS A 238 17.94 36.43 5.94
CA LYS A 238 18.55 36.80 7.23
C LYS A 238 17.61 36.65 8.44
N LYS A 239 16.30 36.75 8.23
CA LYS A 239 15.25 36.46 9.22
C LYS A 239 14.35 35.37 8.65
N CYS A 240 14.64 34.12 8.97
CA CYS A 240 13.88 32.96 8.52
C CYS A 240 13.48 32.10 9.72
N LYS A 241 12.19 31.82 9.88
CA LYS A 241 11.72 30.92 10.96
C LYS A 241 12.04 29.47 10.60
N LEU A 242 12.16 28.61 11.61
CA LEU A 242 12.45 27.18 11.39
C LEU A 242 11.50 26.49 10.41
N ASN A 243 10.19 26.78 10.47
CA ASN A 243 9.21 26.20 9.55
C ASN A 243 9.40 26.68 8.09
N GLU A 244 9.80 27.93 7.90
CA GLU A 244 10.12 28.49 6.58
C GLU A 244 11.42 27.86 6.04
N LEU A 245 12.43 27.70 6.91
CA LEU A 245 13.67 27.02 6.56
C LEU A 245 13.44 25.55 6.18
N LYS A 246 12.58 24.83 6.92
CA LYS A 246 12.17 23.46 6.56
C LYS A 246 11.51 23.41 5.19
N LEU A 247 10.63 24.36 4.88
CA LEU A 247 9.97 24.42 3.58
C LEU A 247 11.00 24.66 2.46
N LEU A 248 11.85 25.67 2.59
CA LEU A 248 12.91 26.01 1.62
C LEU A 248 13.85 24.82 1.35
N VAL A 249 14.28 24.15 2.42
CA VAL A 249 15.18 22.99 2.32
C VAL A 249 14.43 21.77 1.74
N SER A 250 13.14 21.59 2.05
CA SER A 250 12.34 20.47 1.51
C SER A 250 12.09 20.55 0.00
N GLU A 251 12.15 21.75 -0.58
CA GLU A 251 12.03 21.95 -2.03
C GLU A 251 13.32 21.55 -2.79
N HIS A 252 14.46 21.48 -2.10
CA HIS A 252 15.73 21.10 -2.69
C HIS A 252 15.69 19.64 -3.20
N THR A 253 16.36 19.37 -4.32
CA THR A 253 16.35 18.04 -4.98
C THR A 253 16.82 16.92 -4.07
N ALA A 254 17.72 17.20 -3.13
CA ALA A 254 18.20 16.26 -2.12
C ALA A 254 17.10 15.75 -1.17
N PHE A 255 16.04 16.54 -0.97
CA PHE A 255 14.89 16.20 -0.12
C PHE A 255 13.63 15.80 -0.90
N LYS A 256 13.73 15.76 -2.25
CA LYS A 256 12.67 15.15 -3.05
C LYS A 256 12.47 13.71 -2.58
N SER A 257 11.22 13.28 -2.54
CA SER A 257 10.75 12.00 -1.99
C SER A 257 11.12 10.79 -2.85
N VAL A 258 12.34 10.74 -3.37
CA VAL A 258 12.87 9.58 -4.08
C VAL A 258 13.44 8.63 -3.03
N SER A 259 12.92 7.41 -3.00
CA SER A 259 13.35 6.44 -2.01
C SER A 259 14.80 6.00 -2.26
N LYS A 260 15.48 5.50 -1.22
CA LYS A 260 16.81 4.87 -1.37
C LYS A 260 16.79 3.79 -2.44
N LEU A 261 15.69 3.05 -2.50
CA LEU A 261 15.50 1.95 -3.42
C LEU A 261 15.38 2.42 -4.87
N GLU A 262 14.68 3.54 -5.10
CA GLU A 262 14.60 4.16 -6.43
C GLU A 262 15.97 4.67 -6.92
N LYS A 263 16.77 5.25 -6.03
CA LYS A 263 18.15 5.67 -6.35
C LYS A 263 19.01 4.47 -6.73
N LEU A 264 18.98 3.42 -5.90
CA LEU A 264 19.69 2.17 -6.16
C LEU A 264 19.26 1.56 -7.50
N ALA A 265 17.96 1.48 -7.78
CA ALA A 265 17.47 0.92 -9.03
C ALA A 265 17.96 1.71 -10.26
N ALA A 266 18.00 3.05 -10.16
CA ALA A 266 18.50 3.91 -11.23
C ALA A 266 19.98 3.63 -11.57
N GLU A 267 20.83 3.31 -10.57
CA GLU A 267 22.23 2.92 -10.79
C GLU A 267 22.37 1.68 -11.69
N TYR A 268 21.38 0.78 -11.66
CA TYR A 268 21.35 -0.46 -12.45
C TYR A 268 20.42 -0.37 -13.67
N ASN A 269 19.97 0.83 -14.05
CA ASN A 269 18.98 1.04 -15.13
C ASN A 269 17.67 0.24 -14.93
N VAL A 270 17.27 0.07 -13.67
CA VAL A 270 16.00 -0.55 -13.27
C VAL A 270 15.03 0.56 -12.85
N LYS A 271 13.79 0.48 -13.32
CA LYS A 271 12.73 1.40 -12.92
C LYS A 271 11.88 0.79 -11.80
N ILE A 272 11.59 1.55 -10.76
CA ILE A 272 10.63 1.14 -9.71
C ILE A 272 9.25 1.75 -9.95
N LEU A 273 8.20 0.97 -9.69
CA LEU A 273 6.81 1.40 -9.61
C LEU A 273 6.20 0.94 -8.28
N PHE A 274 5.63 1.86 -7.53
CA PHE A 274 4.95 1.56 -6.26
C PHE A 274 3.43 1.41 -6.43
N SER A 275 2.93 0.19 -6.27
CA SER A 275 1.52 -0.12 -6.22
C SER A 275 0.80 0.77 -5.21
N SER A 276 -0.42 1.19 -5.53
CA SER A 276 -1.22 2.03 -4.64
C SER A 276 -1.47 1.34 -3.30
N LYS A 277 -1.34 2.10 -2.21
CA LYS A 277 -1.54 1.59 -0.84
C LYS A 277 -2.91 0.92 -0.70
N TYR A 278 -2.92 -0.23 -0.04
CA TYR A 278 -4.12 -1.01 0.28
C TYR A 278 -4.91 -1.57 -0.91
N HIS A 279 -4.30 -1.66 -2.09
CA HIS A 279 -4.91 -2.29 -3.26
C HIS A 279 -4.19 -3.59 -3.61
N CYS A 280 -4.36 -4.64 -2.80
CA CYS A 280 -3.75 -5.95 -3.07
C CYS A 280 -4.15 -6.52 -4.46
N LYS A 281 -5.33 -6.16 -4.98
CA LYS A 281 -5.79 -6.53 -6.33
C LYS A 281 -4.92 -5.94 -7.45
N THR A 282 -4.21 -4.85 -7.20
CA THR A 282 -3.27 -4.23 -8.14
C THR A 282 -1.83 -4.65 -7.89
N ASN A 283 -1.58 -5.62 -7.01
CA ASN A 283 -0.25 -6.17 -6.77
C ASN A 283 -0.23 -7.66 -7.18
N PRO A 284 0.33 -8.00 -8.37
CA PRO A 284 0.33 -9.36 -8.90
C PRO A 284 0.89 -10.41 -7.93
N ILE A 285 1.88 -10.05 -7.11
CA ILE A 285 2.53 -10.98 -6.16
C ILE A 285 1.55 -11.49 -5.10
N GLU A 286 0.58 -10.69 -4.69
CA GLU A 286 -0.43 -11.09 -3.69
C GLU A 286 -1.24 -12.30 -4.17
N GLY A 287 -1.57 -12.30 -5.46
CA GLY A 287 -2.28 -13.41 -6.08
C GLY A 287 -1.43 -14.68 -6.23
N TYR A 288 -0.11 -14.53 -6.36
CA TYR A 288 0.85 -15.64 -6.36
C TYR A 288 1.04 -16.21 -4.95
N TRP A 289 1.24 -15.34 -3.95
CA TRP A 289 1.34 -15.74 -2.55
C TRP A 289 0.06 -16.40 -2.05
N CYS A 290 -1.11 -15.89 -2.41
CA CYS A 290 -2.39 -16.51 -2.04
C CYS A 290 -2.47 -17.96 -2.54
N HIS A 291 -2.11 -18.21 -3.80
CA HIS A 291 -2.09 -19.55 -4.38
C HIS A 291 -1.08 -20.46 -3.68
N SER A 292 0.14 -19.96 -3.48
CA SER A 292 1.22 -20.72 -2.83
C SER A 292 0.86 -21.08 -1.38
N LYS A 293 0.30 -20.14 -0.61
CA LYS A 293 -0.18 -20.37 0.75
C LYS A 293 -1.30 -21.41 0.82
N GLN A 294 -2.22 -21.40 -0.14
CA GLN A 294 -3.28 -22.42 -0.22
C GLN A 294 -2.71 -23.81 -0.51
N TYR A 295 -1.74 -23.91 -1.42
CA TYR A 295 -1.03 -25.17 -1.68
C TYR A 295 -0.33 -25.69 -0.42
N ILE A 296 0.45 -24.83 0.25
CA ILE A 296 1.15 -25.19 1.49
C ILE A 296 0.15 -25.66 2.55
N ARG A 297 -0.91 -24.89 2.81
CA ARG A 297 -1.92 -25.21 3.82
C ARG A 297 -2.59 -26.57 3.58
N LYS A 298 -2.83 -26.94 2.32
CA LYS A 298 -3.46 -28.22 1.98
C LYS A 298 -2.54 -29.43 2.19
N ASN A 299 -1.23 -29.24 2.10
CA ASN A 299 -0.23 -30.31 2.10
C ASN A 299 0.69 -30.30 3.35
N ALA A 300 0.49 -29.35 4.27
CA ALA A 300 1.29 -29.20 5.47
C ALA A 300 0.84 -30.18 6.57
N ASP A 301 1.83 -30.74 7.26
CA ASP A 301 1.67 -31.50 8.51
C ASP A 301 1.95 -30.63 9.76
N GLN A 302 2.04 -29.30 9.56
CA GLN A 302 2.40 -28.29 10.56
C GLN A 302 3.84 -28.35 11.09
N SER A 303 4.71 -29.19 10.51
CA SER A 303 6.14 -29.18 10.83
C SER A 303 6.90 -28.13 10.00
N PHE A 304 7.90 -27.50 10.61
CA PHE A 304 8.78 -26.57 9.90
C PHE A 304 9.59 -27.28 8.81
N GLN A 305 10.03 -28.51 9.05
CA GLN A 305 10.76 -29.30 8.07
C GLN A 305 9.93 -29.57 6.82
N ARG A 306 8.65 -29.92 6.97
CA ARG A 306 7.75 -30.08 5.83
C ARG A 306 7.51 -28.75 5.12
N LEU A 307 7.33 -27.64 5.86
CA LEU A 307 7.18 -26.32 5.26
C LEU A 307 8.35 -25.98 4.31
N LEU A 308 9.60 -26.25 4.70
CA LEU A 308 10.77 -26.03 3.85
C LEU A 308 10.71 -26.83 2.55
N THR A 309 10.21 -28.07 2.59
CA THR A 309 10.01 -28.88 1.37
C THR A 309 8.82 -28.42 0.53
N LEU A 310 7.78 -27.87 1.16
CA LEU A 310 6.57 -27.41 0.47
C LEU A 310 6.75 -26.08 -0.26
N MET A 311 7.70 -25.23 0.16
CA MET A 311 7.97 -23.95 -0.51
C MET A 311 8.36 -24.12 -1.99
N PRO A 312 9.37 -24.92 -2.36
CA PRO A 312 9.70 -25.17 -3.77
C PRO A 312 8.60 -25.94 -4.51
N GLU A 313 7.89 -26.87 -3.86
CA GLU A 313 6.73 -27.56 -4.46
C GLU A 313 5.61 -26.57 -4.82
N ALA A 314 5.27 -25.65 -3.91
CA ALA A 314 4.24 -24.63 -4.12
C ALA A 314 4.60 -23.68 -5.27
N LYS A 315 5.87 -23.31 -5.36
CA LYS A 315 6.41 -22.54 -6.48
C LYS A 315 6.22 -23.28 -7.81
N THR A 316 6.69 -24.53 -7.89
CA THR A 316 6.54 -25.37 -9.09
C THR A 316 5.07 -25.46 -9.50
N ASN A 317 4.18 -25.72 -8.54
CA ASN A 317 2.74 -25.76 -8.78
C ASN A 317 2.16 -24.44 -9.33
N ALA A 318 2.66 -23.30 -8.84
CA ALA A 318 2.23 -21.99 -9.31
C ALA A 318 2.73 -21.70 -10.73
N ASN A 319 3.94 -22.15 -11.07
CA ASN A 319 4.53 -22.03 -12.40
C ASN A 319 3.81 -22.91 -13.42
N ASP A 320 3.58 -24.19 -13.12
CA ASP A 320 2.83 -25.13 -13.97
C ASP A 320 1.42 -24.62 -14.29
N LYS A 321 0.79 -23.94 -13.34
CA LYS A 321 -0.55 -23.37 -13.51
C LYS A 321 -0.55 -21.96 -14.10
N HIS A 322 0.62 -21.43 -14.45
CA HIS A 322 0.85 -20.08 -14.95
C HIS A 322 0.17 -19.01 -14.09
N ILE A 323 0.25 -19.16 -12.76
CA ILE A 323 -0.42 -18.26 -11.82
C ILE A 323 0.11 -16.84 -11.99
N HIS A 324 1.42 -16.67 -12.12
CA HIS A 324 2.04 -15.36 -12.34
C HIS A 324 1.45 -14.67 -13.58
N LEU A 325 1.39 -15.34 -14.74
CA LEU A 325 0.80 -14.78 -15.97
C LEU A 325 -0.67 -14.39 -15.78
N LYS A 326 -1.48 -15.26 -15.13
CA LYS A 326 -2.89 -14.98 -14.85
C LYS A 326 -3.05 -13.74 -13.97
N ARG A 327 -2.17 -13.54 -12.98
CA ARG A 327 -2.20 -12.36 -12.11
C ARG A 327 -1.76 -11.09 -12.84
N PHE A 328 -0.73 -11.14 -13.67
CA PHE A 328 -0.33 -10.00 -14.50
C PHE A 328 -1.41 -9.60 -15.52
N ARG A 329 -2.08 -10.57 -16.17
CA ARG A 329 -3.24 -10.30 -17.03
C ARG A 329 -4.35 -9.60 -16.26
N ARG A 330 -4.66 -10.05 -15.05
CA ARG A 330 -5.67 -9.41 -14.19
C ARG A 330 -5.25 -8.00 -13.79
N PHE A 331 -4.00 -7.80 -13.41
CA PHE A 331 -3.43 -6.49 -13.11
C PHE A 331 -3.62 -5.54 -14.30
N SER A 332 -3.22 -5.95 -15.50
CA SER A 332 -3.41 -5.14 -16.72
C SER A 332 -4.87 -4.76 -16.95
N LYS A 333 -5.80 -5.73 -16.84
CA LYS A 333 -7.25 -5.46 -16.94
C LYS A 333 -7.74 -4.48 -15.88
N THR A 334 -7.28 -4.64 -14.63
CA THR A 334 -7.64 -3.74 -13.53
C THR A 334 -7.11 -2.33 -13.77
N ILE A 335 -5.87 -2.18 -14.24
CA ILE A 335 -5.31 -0.87 -14.62
C ILE A 335 -6.14 -0.25 -15.74
N LYS A 336 -6.50 -1.00 -16.79
CA LYS A 336 -7.37 -0.50 -17.88
C LYS A 336 -8.75 -0.08 -17.37
N ALA A 337 -9.37 -0.83 -16.46
CA ALA A 337 -10.67 -0.49 -15.89
C ALA A 337 -10.62 0.76 -15.00
N TYR A 338 -9.50 1.04 -14.32
CA TYR A 338 -9.32 2.28 -13.58
C TYR A 338 -9.16 3.52 -14.49
N ASN A 339 -9.03 3.33 -15.81
CA ASN A 339 -8.83 4.39 -16.79
C ASN A 339 -10.11 4.77 -17.55
N GLN A 340 -11.19 4.03 -17.34
CA GLN A 340 -12.54 4.34 -17.84
C GLN A 340 -13.31 5.03 -16.73
#